data_AF-T1AQV9-F1
#
_entry.id   AF-T1AQV9-F1
#
_cell.length_a   1.000
_cell.length_b   1.000
_cell.length_c   1.000
_cell.angle_alpha   90.00
_cell.angle_beta   90.00
_cell.angle_gamma   90.00
#
_symmetry.space_group_name_H-M   'P 1'
#
loop_
_entity.id
_entity.type
_entity.pdbx_description
1 polymer ?
#
loop_
_entity_poly.entity_id
_entity_poly.type
_entity_poly.pdbx_seq_one_letter_code
_entity_poly.pdbx_strand_id
1 'polypeptide(L)'
;MCVSDPEDDRRLFREAVRDVKRLDRPARVPERPKPRPAARFARAERLAVLEESLRDVPLDPALEGGDTLVFRRPGVPPAVLRRLRRGEFRVQGEIDLHGLTVRQAKEALREFLAEALRRNWRCVRIVHGKGLRSGHRGPVLK
;
A
#
# COMPACT_ATOMS: atom_id res chain seq x y z
N MET A 1 19.65 -17.04 -70.55
CA MET A 1 18.82 -16.38 -69.52
C MET A 1 18.57 -14.98 -69.99
N CYS A 2 17.41 -14.72 -70.60
CA CYS A 2 17.07 -13.39 -71.12
C CYS A 2 16.40 -12.62 -69.99
N VAL A 3 17.05 -11.56 -69.52
CA VAL A 3 16.51 -10.65 -68.51
C VAL A 3 15.57 -9.70 -69.24
N SER A 4 14.27 -9.79 -68.97
CA SER A 4 13.29 -8.83 -69.49
C SER A 4 13.65 -7.43 -69.00
N ASP A 5 13.77 -6.48 -69.93
CA ASP A 5 14.06 -5.09 -69.63
C ASP A 5 12.89 -4.51 -68.78
N PRO A 6 13.15 -3.92 -67.60
CA PRO A 6 12.11 -3.38 -66.74
C PRO A 6 11.26 -2.28 -67.40
N GLU A 7 11.72 -1.64 -68.47
CA GLU A 7 10.91 -0.71 -69.25
C GLU A 7 9.88 -1.43 -70.14
N ASP A 8 10.24 -2.60 -70.66
CA ASP A 8 9.35 -3.39 -71.52
C ASP A 8 8.25 -4.08 -70.70
N ASP A 9 8.58 -4.58 -69.51
CA ASP A 9 7.60 -5.09 -68.55
C ASP A 9 6.58 -4.02 -68.12
N ARG A 10 7.05 -2.78 -67.92
CA ARG A 10 6.18 -1.63 -67.60
C ARG A 10 5.28 -1.24 -68.76
N ARG A 11 5.76 -1.36 -70.00
CA ARG A 11 4.96 -1.11 -71.21
C ARG A 11 3.86 -2.16 -71.34
N LEU A 12 4.22 -3.43 -71.22
CA LEU A 12 3.28 -4.56 -71.28
C LEU A 12 2.19 -4.45 -70.21
N PHE A 13 2.58 -4.10 -68.97
CA PHE A 13 1.62 -3.88 -67.89
C PHE A 13 0.61 -2.75 -68.20
N ARG A 14 1.09 -1.60 -68.71
CA ARG A 14 0.21 -0.47 -69.05
C ARG A 14 -0.76 -0.82 -70.18
N GLU A 15 -0.33 -1.65 -71.13
CA GLU A 15 -1.18 -2.12 -72.21
C GLU A 15 -2.25 -3.08 -71.70
N ALA A 16 -1.90 -4.01 -70.82
CA ALA A 16 -2.83 -4.96 -70.22
C ALA A 16 -3.94 -4.30 -69.37
N VAL A 17 -3.66 -3.14 -68.75
CA VAL A 17 -4.61 -2.43 -67.88
C VAL A 17 -5.25 -1.20 -68.55
N ARG A 18 -5.14 -1.07 -69.87
CA ARG A 18 -5.57 0.14 -70.61
C ARG A 18 -7.04 0.50 -70.41
N ASP A 19 -7.91 -0.50 -70.29
CA ASP A 19 -9.36 -0.33 -70.28
C ASP A 19 -9.98 -0.29 -68.87
N VAL A 20 -9.16 -0.08 -67.82
CA VAL A 20 -9.67 -0.04 -66.44
C VAL A 20 -10.27 1.33 -66.10
N LYS A 21 -11.53 1.31 -65.66
CA LYS A 21 -12.21 2.51 -65.15
C LYS A 21 -11.71 2.84 -63.75
N ARG A 22 -11.17 4.04 -63.57
CA ARG A 22 -10.76 4.54 -62.23
C ARG A 22 -11.99 4.74 -61.35
N LEU A 23 -11.89 4.31 -60.10
CA LEU A 23 -12.92 4.55 -59.09
C LEU A 23 -12.75 5.97 -58.52
N ASP A 24 -13.84 6.71 -58.47
CA ASP A 24 -13.89 8.01 -57.82
C ASP A 24 -13.74 7.84 -56.31
N ARG A 25 -12.79 8.56 -55.73
CA ARG A 25 -12.58 8.56 -54.28
C ARG A 25 -13.61 9.49 -53.65
N PRO A 26 -14.57 8.99 -52.85
CA PRO A 26 -15.52 9.89 -52.18
C PRO A 26 -14.77 10.81 -51.21
N ALA A 27 -15.27 12.05 -51.08
CA ALA A 27 -14.72 13.04 -50.17
C ALA A 27 -14.64 12.47 -48.74
N ARG A 28 -13.48 12.64 -48.10
CA ARG A 28 -13.23 12.18 -46.73
C ARG A 28 -14.19 12.91 -45.78
N VAL A 29 -15.07 12.16 -45.12
CA VAL A 29 -15.96 12.70 -44.07
C VAL A 29 -15.14 13.27 -42.92
N PRO A 30 -15.50 14.45 -42.38
CA PRO A 30 -14.80 15.04 -41.24
C PRO A 30 -15.02 14.18 -39.98
N GLU A 31 -13.92 13.83 -39.30
CA GLU A 31 -13.96 13.06 -38.06
C GLU A 31 -14.55 13.91 -36.93
N ARG A 32 -15.59 13.40 -36.25
CA ARG A 32 -16.15 14.04 -35.05
C ARG A 32 -15.13 13.94 -33.90
N PRO A 33 -14.97 15.00 -33.07
CA PRO A 33 -14.08 14.95 -31.92
C PRO A 33 -14.57 13.92 -30.91
N LYS A 34 -13.67 13.03 -30.46
CA LYS A 34 -13.98 12.01 -29.45
C LYS A 34 -14.27 12.68 -28.09
N PRO A 35 -15.29 12.20 -27.34
CA PRO A 35 -15.58 12.73 -26.01
C PRO A 35 -14.41 12.47 -25.04
N ARG A 36 -14.20 13.40 -24.10
CA ARG A 36 -13.14 13.26 -23.09
C ARG A 36 -13.47 12.11 -22.13
N PRO A 37 -12.50 11.26 -21.76
CA PRO A 37 -12.72 10.15 -20.85
C PRO A 37 -13.03 10.66 -19.43
N ALA A 38 -14.17 10.24 -18.87
CA ALA A 38 -14.53 10.50 -17.48
C ALA A 38 -14.18 9.27 -16.61
N ALA A 39 -13.25 9.43 -15.66
CA ALA A 39 -12.79 8.36 -14.78
C ALA A 39 -13.83 8.03 -13.69
N ARG A 40 -14.86 7.23 -14.03
CA ARG A 40 -15.85 6.71 -13.07
C ARG A 40 -15.24 5.74 -12.06
N PHE A 41 -14.21 4.99 -12.47
CA PHE A 41 -13.54 3.99 -11.64
C PHE A 41 -12.83 4.59 -10.40
N ALA A 42 -12.19 5.75 -10.54
CA ALA A 42 -11.43 6.39 -9.47
C ALA A 42 -12.28 6.85 -8.27
N ARG A 43 -13.60 7.04 -8.44
CA ARG A 43 -14.51 7.40 -7.35
C ARG A 43 -15.03 6.16 -6.62
N ALA A 44 -15.42 5.13 -7.36
CA ALA A 44 -15.89 3.86 -6.79
C ALA A 44 -14.78 3.18 -5.99
N GLU A 45 -13.55 3.19 -6.52
CA GLU A 45 -12.37 2.63 -5.86
C GLU A 45 -12.04 3.38 -4.56
N ARG A 46 -12.10 4.72 -4.56
CA ARG A 46 -11.93 5.52 -3.33
C ARG A 46 -12.97 5.22 -2.25
N LEU A 47 -14.22 4.98 -2.65
CA LEU A 47 -15.30 4.63 -1.71
C LEU A 47 -15.11 3.22 -1.16
N ALA A 48 -14.69 2.26 -1.99
CA ALA A 48 -14.40 0.89 -1.55
C ALA A 48 -13.24 0.84 -0.55
N VAL A 49 -12.16 1.60 -0.81
CA VAL A 49 -11.01 1.71 0.11
C VAL A 49 -11.43 2.35 1.45
N LEU A 50 -12.30 3.37 1.41
CA LEU A 50 -12.84 3.98 2.61
C LEU A 50 -13.72 3.00 3.40
N GLU A 51 -14.63 2.29 2.74
CA GLU A 51 -15.45 1.25 3.36
C GLU A 51 -14.62 0.15 4.00
N GLU A 52 -13.61 -0.36 3.30
CA GLU A 52 -12.70 -1.38 3.82
C GLU A 52 -11.94 -0.87 5.06
N SER A 53 -11.52 0.40 5.07
CA SER A 53 -10.87 1.01 6.24
C SER A 53 -11.79 1.18 7.46
N LEU A 54 -13.11 1.25 7.22
CA LEU A 54 -14.16 1.40 8.23
C LEU A 54 -14.71 0.06 8.71
N ARG A 55 -14.53 -1.03 7.95
CA ARG A 55 -14.89 -2.38 8.40
C ARG A 55 -14.04 -2.72 9.62
N ASP A 56 -14.74 -2.83 10.75
CA ASP A 56 -14.17 -3.19 12.04
C ASP A 56 -13.85 -4.69 11.99
N VAL A 57 -12.74 -5.04 11.35
CA VAL A 57 -12.17 -6.38 11.49
C VAL A 57 -11.81 -6.51 12.97
N PRO A 58 -12.36 -7.50 13.70
CA PRO A 58 -11.93 -7.76 15.06
C PRO A 58 -10.42 -7.90 15.02
N LEU A 59 -9.71 -7.01 15.72
CA LEU A 59 -8.26 -7.17 15.91
C LEU A 59 -8.09 -8.36 16.84
N ASP A 60 -8.26 -9.57 16.32
CA ASP A 60 -8.09 -10.79 17.09
C ASP A 60 -6.60 -10.90 17.45
N PRO A 61 -6.22 -10.69 18.73
CA PRO A 61 -4.84 -10.80 19.16
C PRO A 61 -4.33 -12.25 19.08
N ALA A 62 -5.24 -13.23 18.92
CA ALA A 62 -4.91 -14.64 18.85
C ALA A 62 -4.42 -15.12 17.47
N LEU A 63 -4.72 -14.38 16.39
CA LEU A 63 -4.39 -14.81 15.02
C LEU A 63 -2.91 -14.61 14.65
N GLU A 64 -2.17 -13.79 15.38
CA GLU A 64 -0.75 -13.54 15.14
C GLU A 64 0.09 -14.08 16.29
N GLY A 65 0.41 -15.38 16.22
CA GLY A 65 1.26 -16.17 17.12
C GLY A 65 2.19 -15.35 18.03
N GLY A 66 1.76 -15.19 19.27
CA GLY A 66 2.50 -14.52 20.32
C GLY A 66 1.54 -13.84 21.29
N ASP A 67 1.87 -13.90 22.57
CA ASP A 67 1.16 -13.31 23.71
C ASP A 67 1.12 -11.77 23.55
N THR A 68 0.30 -11.28 22.61
CA THR A 68 0.33 -9.89 22.14
C THR A 68 -0.47 -9.03 23.09
N LEU A 69 0.23 -8.17 23.85
CA LEU A 69 -0.40 -7.21 24.73
C LEU A 69 -1.03 -6.08 23.91
N VAL A 70 -2.35 -6.11 23.81
CA VAL A 70 -3.13 -5.10 23.10
C VAL A 70 -3.98 -4.36 24.10
N PHE A 71 -3.68 -3.08 24.31
CA PHE A 71 -4.49 -2.20 25.13
C PHE A 71 -4.87 -0.94 24.36
N ARG A 72 -6.15 -0.59 24.40
CA ARG A 72 -6.70 0.64 23.83
C ARG A 72 -7.63 1.26 24.87
N ARG A 73 -7.39 2.53 25.22
CA ARG A 73 -8.29 3.28 26.11
C ARG A 73 -9.64 3.55 25.42
N PRO A 74 -10.78 3.46 26.13
CA PRO A 74 -12.06 3.93 25.62
C PRO A 74 -11.96 5.36 25.07
N GLY A 75 -12.58 5.64 23.93
CA GLY A 75 -12.50 6.93 23.24
C GLY A 75 -11.32 7.09 22.27
N VAL A 76 -10.33 6.19 22.25
CA VAL A 76 -9.28 6.18 21.22
C VAL A 76 -9.78 5.43 19.98
N PRO A 77 -9.77 6.00 18.75
CA PRO A 77 -10.27 5.30 17.57
C PRO A 77 -9.51 3.99 17.27
N PRO A 78 -10.16 2.90 16.84
CA PRO A 78 -9.49 1.64 16.45
C PRO A 78 -8.41 1.84 15.37
N ALA A 79 -8.60 2.83 14.49
CA ALA A 79 -7.62 3.23 13.48
C ALA A 79 -6.26 3.59 14.07
N VAL A 80 -6.20 4.17 15.27
CA VAL A 80 -4.94 4.52 15.94
C VAL A 80 -4.11 3.27 16.22
N LEU A 81 -4.75 2.21 16.74
CA LEU A 81 -4.06 0.96 17.03
C LEU A 81 -3.60 0.25 15.74
N ARG A 82 -4.42 0.27 14.67
CA ARG A 82 -4.03 -0.28 13.36
C ARG A 82 -2.80 0.42 12.80
N ARG A 83 -2.78 1.75 12.84
CA ARG A 83 -1.64 2.57 12.39
C ARG A 83 -0.39 2.31 13.23
N LEU A 84 -0.54 2.11 14.54
CA LEU A 84 0.56 1.72 15.43
C LEU A 84 1.17 0.37 15.04
N ARG A 85 0.34 -0.65 14.79
CA ARG A 85 0.81 -1.98 14.33
C ARG A 85 1.52 -1.93 12.98
N ARG A 86 1.05 -1.07 12.06
CA ARG A 86 1.68 -0.84 10.75
C ARG A 86 2.98 -0.04 10.82
N GLY A 87 3.40 0.40 12.01
CA GLY A 87 4.61 1.22 12.17
C GLY A 87 4.47 2.64 11.63
N GLU A 88 3.23 3.14 11.42
CA GLU A 88 2.99 4.49 10.91
C GLU A 88 3.25 5.60 11.93
N PHE A 89 3.55 5.23 13.18
CA PHE A 89 4.00 6.17 14.20
C PHE A 89 5.52 6.13 14.30
N ARG A 90 6.15 7.29 14.13
CA ARG A 90 7.58 7.43 14.39
C ARG A 90 7.84 7.24 15.88
N VAL A 91 8.72 6.30 16.22
CA VAL A 91 9.22 6.13 17.59
C VAL A 91 10.09 7.33 17.95
N GLN A 92 9.75 8.01 19.05
CA GLN A 92 10.43 9.23 19.51
C GLN A 92 11.33 8.99 20.72
N GLY A 93 11.12 7.86 21.40
CA GLY A 93 11.92 7.44 22.53
C GLY A 93 11.84 5.94 22.72
N GLU A 94 12.87 5.38 23.34
CA GLU A 94 12.98 3.96 23.62
C GLU A 94 13.56 3.74 25.01
N ILE A 95 13.05 2.72 25.70
CA ILE A 95 13.65 2.20 26.93
C ILE A 95 13.79 0.69 26.82
N ASP A 96 14.92 0.16 27.27
CA ASP A 96 15.16 -1.27 27.39
C ASP A 96 15.12 -1.69 28.86
N LEU A 97 14.21 -2.62 29.15
CA LEU A 97 13.93 -3.17 30.47
C LEU A 97 14.44 -4.62 30.59
N HIS A 98 15.19 -5.14 29.60
CA HIS A 98 15.71 -6.50 29.68
C HIS A 98 16.60 -6.68 30.92
N GLY A 99 16.43 -7.81 31.62
CA GLY A 99 17.26 -8.15 32.77
C GLY A 99 16.98 -7.33 34.05
N LEU A 100 16.12 -6.31 34.01
CA LEU A 100 15.71 -5.59 35.21
C LEU A 100 14.76 -6.45 36.07
N THR A 101 14.88 -6.33 37.39
CA THR A 101 13.84 -6.84 38.29
C THR A 101 12.55 -6.05 38.11
N VAL A 102 11.41 -6.60 38.52
CA VAL A 102 10.11 -5.91 38.42
C VAL A 102 10.13 -4.53 39.07
N ARG A 103 10.78 -4.42 40.24
CA ARG A 103 10.86 -3.15 40.98
C ARG A 103 11.64 -2.11 40.17
N GLN A 104 12.82 -2.49 39.67
CA GLN A 104 13.67 -1.62 38.84
C GLN A 104 12.97 -1.23 37.54
N ALA A 105 12.34 -2.18 36.85
CA ALA A 105 11.59 -1.92 35.63
C ALA A 105 10.42 -0.95 35.85
N LYS A 106 9.71 -1.07 36.97
CA LYS A 106 8.62 -0.15 37.34
C LYS A 106 9.12 1.26 37.62
N GLU A 107 10.25 1.41 38.31
CA GLU A 107 10.87 2.72 38.57
C GLU A 107 11.33 3.36 37.25
N ALA A 108 12.12 2.64 36.46
CA ALA A 108 12.64 3.12 35.17
C ALA A 108 11.52 3.46 34.16
N LEU A 109 10.47 2.63 34.08
CA LEU A 109 9.33 2.90 33.20
C LEU A 109 8.55 4.15 33.61
N ARG A 110 8.36 4.40 34.91
CA ARG A 110 7.67 5.62 35.39
C ARG A 110 8.43 6.87 35.01
N GLU A 111 9.75 6.87 35.21
CA GLU A 111 10.61 8.01 34.86
C GLU A 111 10.59 8.27 33.36
N PHE A 112 10.71 7.21 32.55
CA PHE A 112 10.67 7.29 31.10
C PHE A 112 9.33 7.83 30.58
N LEU A 113 8.20 7.35 31.10
CA LEU A 113 6.88 7.86 30.70
C LEU A 113 6.68 9.31 31.12
N ALA A 114 7.14 9.70 32.31
CA ALA A 114 7.08 11.09 32.77
C ALA A 114 7.90 12.01 31.84
N GLU A 115 9.08 11.55 31.41
CA GLU A 115 9.89 12.25 30.43
C GLU A 115 9.21 12.34 29.06
N ALA A 116 8.65 11.24 28.56
CA ALA A 116 7.90 11.21 27.30
C ALA A 116 6.75 12.21 27.30
N LEU A 117 6.02 12.32 28.42
CA LEU A 117 4.97 13.32 28.61
C LEU A 117 5.53 14.74 28.60
N ARG A 118 6.61 15.03 29.34
CA ARG A 118 7.26 16.36 29.34
C ARG A 118 7.76 16.76 27.96
N ARG A 119 8.29 15.82 27.18
CA ARG A 119 8.78 16.02 25.81
C ARG A 119 7.67 15.97 24.75
N ASN A 120 6.42 15.77 25.15
CA ASN A 120 5.26 15.62 24.26
C ASN A 120 5.46 14.53 23.19
N TRP A 121 6.11 13.43 23.54
CA TRP A 121 6.24 12.26 22.68
C TRP A 121 4.90 11.55 22.53
N ARG A 122 4.56 11.22 21.29
CA ARG A 122 3.30 10.59 20.88
C ARG A 122 3.43 9.08 20.71
N CYS A 123 4.63 8.60 20.45
CA CYS A 123 4.93 7.18 20.33
C CYS A 123 6.31 6.87 20.91
N VAL A 124 6.36 5.89 21.81
CA VAL A 124 7.58 5.38 22.44
C VAL A 124 7.61 3.86 22.33
N ARG A 125 8.82 3.28 22.35
CA ARG A 125 9.02 1.84 22.32
C ARG A 125 9.55 1.38 23.67
N ILE A 126 8.96 0.32 24.20
CA ILE A 126 9.42 -0.33 25.42
C ILE A 126 9.94 -1.69 24.99
N VAL A 127 11.25 -1.88 25.06
CA VAL A 127 11.87 -3.18 24.87
C VAL A 127 11.84 -3.87 26.22
N HIS A 128 11.01 -4.90 26.34
CA HIS A 128 11.04 -5.80 27.49
C HIS A 128 11.61 -7.14 27.02
N GLY A 129 12.17 -7.91 27.96
CA GLY A 129 12.63 -9.26 27.64
C GLY A 129 11.47 -10.12 27.12
N LYS A 130 11.79 -11.07 26.22
CA LYS A 130 10.91 -12.23 25.98
C LYS A 130 10.75 -12.93 27.32
N GLY A 131 9.52 -13.22 27.72
CA GLY A 131 9.13 -13.83 29.00
C GLY A 131 9.75 -15.20 29.36
N LEU A 132 10.90 -15.56 28.79
CA LEU A 132 11.53 -16.87 28.84
C LEU A 132 12.64 -16.98 29.90
N ARG A 133 13.05 -15.88 30.56
CA ARG A 133 14.01 -15.91 31.69
C ARG A 133 13.36 -16.09 33.07
N SER A 134 12.06 -16.28 33.11
CA SER A 134 11.37 -16.68 34.33
C SER A 134 11.46 -18.19 34.50
N GLY A 135 12.53 -18.68 35.14
CA GLY A 135 12.56 -20.06 35.63
C GLY A 135 11.30 -20.36 36.46
N HIS A 136 10.67 -21.52 36.25
CA HIS A 136 9.47 -22.11 36.90
C HIS A 136 8.26 -21.22 37.27
N ARG A 137 8.28 -19.90 37.10
CA ARG A 137 7.24 -18.93 37.53
C ARG A 137 6.70 -18.03 36.43
N GLY A 138 7.08 -18.23 35.17
CA GLY A 138 6.50 -17.52 34.04
C GLY A 138 6.78 -15.99 34.00
N PRO A 139 6.50 -15.34 32.86
CA PRO A 139 6.92 -13.97 32.59
C PRO A 139 6.55 -12.99 33.70
N VAL A 140 7.55 -12.34 34.29
CA VAL A 140 7.34 -11.40 35.40
C VAL A 140 7.04 -9.97 34.92
N LEU A 141 7.33 -9.67 33.66
CA LEU A 141 7.07 -8.39 33.02
C LEU A 141 6.31 -8.62 31.71
N LYS A 142 5.15 -7.97 31.63
CA LYS A 142 4.25 -7.84 30.49
C LYS A 142 3.79 -6.39 30.47
#